data_AF-N9QC02-F1
#
_entry.id   AF-N9QC02-F1
#
_cell.length_a   1.000
_cell.length_b   1.000
_cell.length_c   1.000
_cell.angle_alpha   90.00
_cell.angle_beta   90.00
_cell.angle_gamma   90.00
#
_symmetry.space_group_name_H-M   'P 1'
#
loop_
_entity.id
_entity.type
_entity.pdbx_description
1 polymer ?
#
loop_
_entity_poly.entity_id
_entity_poly.type
_entity_poly.pdbx_seq_one_letter_code
_entity_poly.pdbx_strand_id
1 'polypeptide(L)'
;MIDIQHDIGLVISSVLSALVACSLIARIKKIASGASQPNFKIFSLMLTAILLGLLIWLIHFIGLTAGFVLNKYELDWGALLLSVLVICIAAMFTLWLSTRSTWSFFRAVLVAGVIALGIFGMHSISMMSFNFTAAHVQQSPELVQAHDQLFLAVVLMSGLLLVTLMYIIMSELRVGLRNRQLVWANQQIENQTIQDNLTKLPNRLYLVEYANLLFSDQSEQQHEIAFLYIDLDRFKAVNDVFGHLVGDQLLIQLTTRIHLLLGHHSKLLRIGGDEFLLVLENTSVAKAAKMSEQILELIQESFLIEGKSIHISGSIGIAMYPEHGKNLQDLLVNADAAMLSSKYQGRNTYSVFNYSTDQDESKSQSTLINDLYKAVEEQQFVLFYQPKFRTKDRSLCGVEALIRWNHPQFGLLGPNLFINAAEKTGLIIQMGYWALELACQQIQKWQRTHTEFFPIAVNLSAVQFEHKHLFSTLEKLFAQYKISPQHLMIEITESTAMHHIDVSMRSFKRLRQMGIRLAIDDFGTGHSSFLYLKNFAVDELKIDREFIKNLAVGSKEEMILESIIQLAMKLGLVVTAEGVETEAQAEILTRLGCEQLQGFLLGLSVDEQRLENLQFHE
;
A
#
# COMPACT_ATOMS: atom_id res chain seq x y z
N MET A 1 46.23 -59.07 -50.35
CA MET A 1 45.17 -58.50 -49.50
C MET A 1 45.90 -57.82 -48.35
N ILE A 2 46.22 -56.53 -48.50
CA ILE A 2 46.84 -55.74 -47.42
C ILE A 2 45.67 -55.11 -46.69
N ASP A 3 45.49 -55.51 -45.44
CA ASP A 3 44.42 -55.03 -44.58
C ASP A 3 44.70 -53.56 -44.22
N ILE A 4 43.88 -52.65 -44.73
CA ILE A 4 43.98 -51.23 -44.37
C ILE A 4 43.38 -51.10 -42.96
N GLN A 5 44.20 -51.31 -41.94
CA GLN A 5 43.79 -51.00 -40.56
C GLN A 5 43.90 -49.49 -40.34
N HIS A 6 42.75 -48.82 -40.36
CA HIS A 6 42.62 -47.48 -39.80
C HIS A 6 42.60 -47.59 -38.27
N ASP A 7 43.53 -46.94 -37.58
CA ASP A 7 43.44 -46.81 -36.12
C ASP A 7 42.39 -45.76 -35.76
N ILE A 8 41.15 -46.22 -35.70
CA ILE A 8 39.97 -45.42 -35.35
C ILE A 8 40.16 -44.78 -33.96
N GLY A 9 40.94 -45.39 -33.05
CA GLY A 9 41.25 -44.82 -31.74
C GLY A 9 42.08 -43.55 -31.82
N LEU A 10 43.07 -43.51 -32.72
CA LEU A 10 43.87 -42.31 -33.00
C LEU A 10 43.05 -41.17 -33.62
N VAL A 11 42.11 -41.50 -34.52
CA VAL A 11 41.19 -40.51 -35.10
C VAL A 11 40.19 -39.98 -34.07
N ILE A 12 39.61 -40.84 -33.24
CA ILE A 12 38.67 -40.42 -32.19
C ILE A 12 39.39 -39.58 -31.13
N SER A 13 40.62 -39.94 -30.73
CA SER A 13 41.40 -39.17 -29.76
C SER A 13 41.83 -37.80 -30.28
N SER A 14 42.10 -37.65 -31.58
CA SER A 14 42.38 -36.35 -32.18
C SER A 14 41.13 -35.44 -32.21
N VAL A 15 39.95 -36.01 -32.47
CA VAL A 15 38.68 -35.26 -32.38
C VAL A 15 38.32 -34.89 -30.93
N LEU A 16 38.55 -35.78 -29.97
CA LEU A 16 38.26 -35.51 -28.55
C LEU A 16 39.20 -34.42 -27.99
N SER A 17 40.49 -34.48 -28.34
CA SER A 17 41.46 -33.45 -27.96
C SER A 17 41.15 -32.10 -28.61
N ALA A 18 40.63 -32.10 -29.85
CA ALA A 18 40.11 -30.89 -30.51
C ALA A 18 38.97 -30.23 -29.73
N LEU A 19 37.98 -31.02 -29.29
CA LEU A 19 36.83 -30.52 -28.53
C LEU A 19 37.26 -29.93 -27.17
N VAL A 20 38.17 -30.61 -26.47
CA VAL A 20 38.72 -30.12 -25.20
C VAL A 20 39.49 -28.81 -25.41
N ALA A 21 40.36 -28.73 -26.42
CA ALA A 21 41.12 -27.52 -26.71
C ALA A 21 40.22 -26.35 -27.15
N CYS A 22 39.18 -26.59 -27.96
CA CYS A 22 38.17 -25.58 -28.31
C CYS A 22 37.43 -25.04 -27.08
N SER A 23 37.08 -25.90 -26.12
CA SER A 23 36.44 -25.49 -24.87
C SER A 23 37.35 -24.62 -23.99
N LEU A 24 38.66 -24.92 -23.98
CA LEU A 24 39.67 -24.15 -23.26
C LEU A 24 39.88 -22.77 -23.89
N ILE A 25 39.95 -22.70 -25.22
CA ILE A 25 40.07 -21.45 -25.98
C ILE A 25 38.85 -20.54 -25.75
N ALA A 26 37.64 -21.09 -25.71
CA ALA A 26 36.42 -20.33 -25.41
C ALA A 26 36.46 -19.71 -24.00
N ARG A 27 36.99 -20.43 -23.01
CA ARG A 27 37.19 -19.91 -21.64
C ARG A 27 38.24 -18.79 -21.60
N ILE A 28 39.36 -18.95 -22.30
CA ILE A 28 40.42 -17.93 -22.39
C ILE A 28 39.87 -16.64 -23.05
N LYS A 29 39.07 -16.75 -24.12
CA LYS A 29 38.41 -15.62 -24.78
C LYS A 29 37.48 -14.86 -23.83
N LYS A 30 36.69 -15.57 -23.02
CA LYS A 30 35.80 -14.96 -22.02
C LYS A 30 36.58 -14.15 -20.99
N ILE A 31 37.68 -14.70 -20.47
CA ILE A 31 38.59 -14.02 -19.53
C ILE A 31 39.22 -12.78 -20.17
N ALA A 32 39.71 -12.89 -21.40
CA ALA A 32 40.34 -11.79 -22.13
C ALA A 32 39.36 -10.65 -22.47
N SER A 33 38.09 -10.96 -22.71
CA SER A 33 37.06 -9.96 -23.01
C SER A 33 36.66 -9.09 -21.82
N GLY A 34 36.95 -9.53 -20.59
CA GLY A 34 36.72 -8.78 -19.36
C GLY A 34 37.89 -7.90 -18.91
N ALA A 35 39.05 -7.97 -19.59
CA ALA A 35 40.23 -7.19 -19.23
C ALA A 35 40.14 -5.75 -19.78
N SER A 36 40.43 -4.76 -18.93
CA SER A 36 40.33 -3.32 -19.26
C SER A 36 41.49 -2.78 -20.10
N GLN A 37 42.60 -3.51 -20.22
CA GLN A 37 43.80 -3.04 -20.93
C GLN A 37 43.83 -3.48 -22.41
N PRO A 38 44.00 -2.53 -23.38
CA PRO A 38 43.93 -2.83 -24.81
C PRO A 38 45.07 -3.73 -25.33
N ASN A 39 46.27 -3.60 -24.77
CA ASN A 39 47.43 -4.42 -25.17
C ASN A 39 47.26 -5.88 -24.78
N PHE A 40 46.68 -6.14 -23.59
CA PHE A 40 46.40 -7.50 -23.13
C PHE A 40 45.35 -8.19 -24.01
N LYS A 41 44.35 -7.43 -24.48
CA LYS A 41 43.31 -7.92 -25.40
C LYS A 41 43.89 -8.34 -26.74
N ILE A 42 44.79 -7.55 -27.34
CA ILE A 42 45.44 -7.89 -28.60
C ILE A 42 46.36 -9.10 -28.43
N PHE A 43 47.18 -9.12 -27.38
CA PHE A 43 48.09 -10.24 -27.10
C PHE A 43 47.33 -11.56 -26.90
N SER A 44 46.25 -11.55 -26.10
CA SER A 44 45.43 -12.73 -25.87
C SER A 44 44.75 -13.23 -27.15
N LEU A 45 44.31 -12.32 -28.03
CA LEU A 45 43.76 -12.67 -29.34
C LEU A 45 44.80 -13.32 -30.26
N MET A 46 46.03 -12.80 -30.31
CA MET A 46 47.10 -13.42 -31.11
C MET A 46 47.45 -14.83 -30.60
N LEU A 47 47.58 -14.99 -29.28
CA LEU A 47 47.89 -16.29 -28.67
C LEU A 47 46.79 -17.33 -28.92
N THR A 48 45.52 -16.93 -28.75
CA THR A 48 44.38 -17.83 -28.99
C THR A 48 44.24 -18.25 -30.46
N ALA A 49 44.54 -17.35 -31.40
CA ALA A 49 44.54 -17.66 -32.83
C ALA A 49 45.66 -18.65 -33.21
N ILE A 50 46.86 -18.49 -32.68
CA ILE A 50 47.98 -19.40 -32.93
C ILE A 50 47.67 -20.80 -32.38
N LEU A 51 47.15 -20.89 -31.15
CA LEU A 51 46.76 -22.17 -30.54
C LEU A 51 45.68 -22.88 -31.38
N LEU A 52 44.69 -22.13 -31.88
CA LEU A 52 43.65 -22.69 -32.74
C LEU A 52 44.22 -23.22 -34.07
N GLY A 53 45.12 -22.47 -34.71
CA GLY A 53 45.78 -22.89 -35.95
C GLY A 53 46.61 -24.16 -35.77
N LEU A 54 47.41 -24.22 -34.69
CA LEU A 54 48.19 -25.41 -34.33
C LEU A 54 47.32 -26.63 -34.06
N LEU A 55 46.18 -26.44 -33.40
CA LEU A 55 45.24 -27.53 -33.12
C LEU A 55 44.63 -28.10 -34.40
N ILE A 56 44.17 -27.23 -35.30
CA ILE A 56 43.61 -27.65 -36.60
C ILE A 56 44.65 -28.42 -37.40
N TRP A 57 45.89 -27.93 -37.43
CA TRP A 57 47.00 -28.61 -38.06
C TRP A 57 47.29 -29.97 -37.43
N LEU A 58 47.34 -30.06 -36.10
CA LEU A 58 47.67 -31.29 -35.36
C LEU A 58 46.66 -32.40 -35.65
N ILE A 59 45.36 -32.08 -35.64
CA ILE A 59 44.29 -33.03 -35.98
C ILE A 59 44.50 -33.54 -37.40
N HIS A 60 44.82 -32.64 -38.34
CA HIS A 60 45.05 -33.02 -39.71
C HIS A 60 46.29 -33.90 -39.88
N PHE A 61 47.41 -33.51 -39.27
CA PHE A 61 48.66 -34.26 -39.29
C PHE A 61 48.49 -35.67 -38.72
N ILE A 62 47.83 -35.82 -37.57
CA ILE A 62 47.50 -37.12 -36.98
C ILE A 62 46.61 -37.93 -37.91
N GLY A 63 45.63 -37.29 -38.56
CA GLY A 63 44.77 -37.96 -39.54
C GLY A 63 45.55 -38.48 -40.76
N LEU A 64 46.51 -37.71 -41.28
CA LEU A 64 47.35 -38.13 -42.39
C LEU A 64 48.29 -39.26 -41.99
N THR A 65 48.98 -39.16 -40.85
CA THR A 65 49.90 -40.22 -40.39
C THR A 65 49.16 -41.52 -40.08
N ALA A 66 47.93 -41.45 -39.55
CA ALA A 66 47.07 -42.62 -39.36
C ALA A 66 46.62 -43.27 -40.69
N GLY A 67 46.51 -42.49 -41.78
CA GLY A 67 46.19 -43.00 -43.12
C GLY A 67 47.38 -43.62 -43.85
N PHE A 68 48.61 -43.14 -43.59
CA PHE A 68 49.82 -43.55 -44.31
C PHE A 68 50.68 -44.60 -43.59
N VAL A 69 50.20 -45.21 -42.50
CA VAL A 69 50.94 -46.16 -41.63
C VAL A 69 51.63 -47.31 -42.40
N LEU A 70 51.15 -47.66 -43.59
CA LEU A 70 51.65 -48.80 -44.37
C LEU A 70 52.76 -48.45 -45.38
N ASN A 71 53.04 -47.17 -45.66
CA ASN A 71 54.04 -46.76 -46.65
C ASN A 71 55.27 -46.10 -46.00
N LYS A 72 56.49 -46.45 -46.45
CA LYS A 72 57.70 -45.70 -46.09
C LYS A 72 57.67 -44.33 -46.76
N TYR A 73 57.46 -43.28 -45.98
CA TYR A 73 57.48 -41.89 -46.43
C TYR A 73 58.72 -41.17 -45.88
N GLU A 74 59.24 -40.23 -46.66
CA GLU A 74 60.17 -39.20 -46.18
C GLU A 74 59.41 -37.88 -46.02
N LEU A 75 59.65 -37.18 -44.90
CA LEU A 75 58.99 -35.91 -44.61
C LEU A 75 59.85 -34.74 -45.08
N ASP A 76 59.29 -33.87 -45.92
CA ASP A 76 59.84 -32.53 -46.13
C ASP A 76 59.39 -31.60 -44.99
N TRP A 77 60.30 -31.39 -44.05
CA TRP A 77 60.10 -30.50 -42.91
C TRP A 77 59.82 -29.05 -43.31
N GLY A 78 60.30 -28.59 -44.47
CA GLY A 78 60.05 -27.24 -44.97
C GLY A 78 58.60 -27.03 -45.36
N ALA A 79 58.06 -27.94 -46.17
CA ALA A 79 56.64 -27.94 -46.55
C ALA A 79 55.72 -28.13 -45.32
N LEU A 80 56.12 -29.00 -44.38
CA LEU A 80 55.36 -29.21 -43.15
C LEU A 80 55.25 -27.92 -42.32
N LEU A 81 56.36 -27.23 -42.07
CA LEU A 81 56.37 -25.94 -41.35
C LEU A 81 55.55 -24.86 -42.08
N LEU A 82 55.61 -24.83 -43.42
CA LEU A 82 54.81 -23.91 -44.22
C LEU A 82 53.31 -24.16 -44.04
N SER A 83 52.88 -25.42 -43.96
CA SER A 83 51.47 -25.78 -43.73
C SER A 83 50.93 -25.28 -42.38
N VAL A 84 51.76 -25.34 -41.32
CA VAL A 84 51.44 -24.78 -39.99
C VAL A 84 51.28 -23.26 -40.06
N LEU A 85 52.21 -22.59 -40.75
CA LEU A 85 52.22 -21.14 -40.85
C LEU A 85 50.98 -20.62 -41.58
N VAL A 86 50.57 -21.28 -42.66
CA VAL A 86 49.37 -20.93 -43.44
C VAL A 86 48.10 -20.98 -42.58
N ILE A 87 47.88 -22.05 -41.82
CA ILE A 87 46.66 -22.16 -41.00
C ILE A 87 46.68 -21.21 -39.79
N CYS A 88 47.84 -20.96 -39.19
CA CYS A 88 47.98 -19.97 -38.12
C CYS A 88 47.67 -18.56 -38.61
N ILE A 89 48.14 -18.17 -39.80
CA ILE A 89 47.79 -16.87 -40.41
C ILE A 89 46.29 -16.77 -40.69
N ALA A 90 45.69 -17.81 -41.27
CA ALA A 90 44.26 -17.85 -41.54
C ALA A 90 43.42 -17.75 -40.25
N ALA A 91 43.84 -18.44 -39.18
CA ALA A 91 43.19 -18.37 -37.86
C ALA A 91 43.32 -16.98 -37.22
N MET A 92 44.48 -16.33 -37.33
CA MET A 92 44.69 -14.95 -36.86
C MET A 92 43.78 -13.96 -37.56
N PHE A 93 43.72 -14.02 -38.90
CA PHE A 93 42.87 -13.12 -39.67
C PHE A 93 41.38 -13.34 -39.38
N THR A 94 40.97 -14.60 -39.25
CA THR A 94 39.61 -14.99 -38.89
C THR A 94 39.20 -14.43 -37.53
N LEU A 95 40.04 -14.61 -36.51
CA LEU A 95 39.76 -14.13 -35.16
C LEU A 95 39.77 -12.60 -35.11
N TRP A 96 40.74 -11.95 -35.74
CA TRP A 96 40.80 -10.49 -35.84
C TRP A 96 39.52 -9.91 -36.45
N LEU A 97 39.06 -10.49 -37.57
CA LEU A 97 37.85 -10.06 -38.26
C LEU A 97 36.60 -10.24 -37.38
N SER A 98 36.54 -11.32 -36.59
CA SER A 98 35.44 -11.61 -35.67
C SER A 98 35.32 -10.62 -34.49
N THR A 99 36.38 -9.89 -34.17
CA THR A 99 36.40 -8.97 -33.02
C THR A 99 35.98 -7.53 -33.35
N ARG A 100 35.69 -7.22 -34.62
CA ARG A 100 35.27 -5.89 -35.05
C ARG A 100 33.78 -5.66 -34.74
N SER A 101 33.47 -4.46 -34.24
CA SER A 101 32.21 -4.08 -33.55
C SER A 101 30.90 -4.30 -34.33
N THR A 102 30.92 -4.35 -35.67
CA THR A 102 29.70 -4.47 -36.49
C THR A 102 29.62 -5.83 -37.19
N TRP A 103 28.85 -6.76 -36.63
CA TRP A 103 28.61 -8.07 -37.24
C TRP A 103 27.58 -7.97 -38.37
N SER A 104 28.04 -8.04 -39.62
CA SER A 104 27.17 -8.15 -40.80
C SER A 104 27.20 -9.56 -41.37
N PHE A 105 26.11 -9.95 -42.05
CA PHE A 105 26.03 -11.22 -42.78
C PHE A 105 27.24 -11.43 -43.72
N PHE A 106 27.65 -10.38 -44.44
CA PHE A 106 28.83 -10.41 -45.32
C PHE A 106 30.13 -10.70 -44.58
N ARG A 107 30.32 -10.19 -43.36
CA ARG A 107 31.52 -10.50 -42.56
C ARG A 107 31.53 -11.96 -42.10
N ALA A 108 30.39 -12.54 -41.78
CA ALA A 108 30.30 -13.95 -41.42
C ALA A 108 30.69 -14.85 -42.60
N VAL A 109 30.21 -14.54 -43.81
CA VAL A 109 30.61 -15.24 -45.04
C VAL A 109 32.11 -15.09 -45.29
N LEU A 110 32.68 -13.90 -45.07
CA LEU A 110 34.12 -13.66 -45.26
C LEU A 110 34.98 -14.41 -44.24
N VAL A 111 34.56 -14.45 -42.97
CA VAL A 111 35.19 -15.27 -41.91
C VAL A 111 35.21 -16.74 -42.32
N ALA A 112 34.07 -17.27 -42.77
CA ALA A 112 33.95 -18.65 -43.21
C ALA A 112 34.84 -18.97 -44.42
N GLY A 113 34.91 -18.05 -45.40
CA GLY A 113 35.74 -18.20 -46.58
C GLY A 113 37.24 -18.24 -46.25
N VAL A 114 37.72 -17.34 -45.38
CA VAL A 114 39.14 -17.27 -45.00
C VAL A 114 39.59 -18.55 -44.30
N ILE A 115 38.82 -19.03 -43.31
CA ILE A 115 39.21 -20.24 -42.58
C ILE A 115 39.17 -21.48 -43.48
N ALA A 116 38.21 -21.57 -44.40
CA ALA A 116 38.13 -22.66 -45.38
C ALA A 116 39.33 -22.67 -46.34
N LEU A 117 39.71 -21.49 -46.88
CA LEU A 117 40.91 -21.34 -47.71
C LEU A 117 42.19 -21.71 -46.93
N GLY A 118 42.27 -21.33 -45.65
CA GLY A 118 43.38 -21.69 -44.78
C GLY A 118 43.50 -23.19 -44.55
N ILE A 119 42.38 -23.88 -44.28
CA ILE A 119 42.36 -25.34 -44.12
C ILE A 119 42.72 -26.04 -45.43
N PHE A 120 42.18 -25.60 -46.56
CA PHE A 120 42.48 -26.15 -47.88
C PHE A 120 43.96 -25.98 -48.25
N GLY A 121 44.51 -24.77 -48.03
CA GLY A 121 45.92 -24.49 -48.26
C GLY A 121 46.82 -25.34 -47.37
N MET A 122 46.50 -25.42 -46.07
CA MET A 122 47.22 -26.29 -45.13
C MET A 122 47.18 -27.75 -45.56
N HIS A 123 46.00 -28.29 -45.92
CA HIS A 123 45.85 -29.67 -46.40
C HIS A 123 46.70 -29.94 -47.64
N SER A 124 46.62 -29.06 -48.64
CA SER A 124 47.33 -29.23 -49.90
C SER A 124 48.86 -29.25 -49.70
N ILE A 125 49.36 -28.34 -48.86
CA ILE A 125 50.79 -28.26 -48.54
C ILE A 125 51.21 -29.43 -47.63
N SER A 126 50.38 -29.84 -46.68
CA SER A 126 50.64 -31.00 -45.83
C SER A 126 50.73 -32.28 -46.65
N MET A 127 49.87 -32.48 -47.64
CA MET A 127 49.95 -33.62 -48.57
C MET A 127 51.23 -33.60 -49.41
N MET A 128 51.65 -32.42 -49.86
CA MET A 128 52.92 -32.24 -50.59
C MET A 128 54.15 -32.53 -49.73
N SER A 129 54.06 -32.43 -48.41
CA SER A 129 55.19 -32.71 -47.50
C SER A 129 55.55 -34.20 -47.38
N PHE A 130 54.68 -35.10 -47.83
CA PHE A 130 54.93 -36.54 -47.81
C PHE A 130 55.50 -36.99 -49.16
N ASN A 131 56.80 -37.29 -49.19
CA ASN A 131 57.45 -37.89 -50.36
C ASN A 131 57.42 -39.41 -50.22
N PHE A 132 56.63 -40.07 -51.06
CA PHE A 132 56.56 -41.53 -51.10
C PHE A 132 57.69 -42.08 -51.97
N THR A 133 58.56 -42.92 -51.39
CA THR A 133 59.60 -43.61 -52.16
C THR A 133 58.94 -44.65 -53.05
N ALA A 134 59.11 -44.52 -54.37
CA ALA A 134 58.45 -45.37 -55.37
C ALA A 134 59.02 -46.79 -55.37
N ALA A 135 58.59 -47.62 -54.42
CA ALA A 135 58.81 -49.06 -54.44
C ALA A 135 57.46 -49.75 -54.69
N HIS A 136 57.18 -50.05 -55.97
CA HIS A 136 56.14 -50.98 -56.45
C HIS A 136 54.76 -50.83 -55.79
N VAL A 137 54.07 -49.70 -56.03
CA VAL A 137 52.62 -49.62 -55.87
C VAL A 137 51.98 -49.75 -57.25
N GLN A 138 51.64 -50.99 -57.59
CA GLN A 138 50.68 -51.28 -58.64
C GLN A 138 49.36 -50.61 -58.23
N GLN A 139 48.84 -49.72 -59.07
CA GLN A 139 47.57 -49.02 -58.84
C GLN A 139 46.44 -50.05 -58.70
N SER A 140 46.09 -50.45 -57.48
CA SER A 140 44.83 -51.14 -57.20
C SER A 140 43.71 -50.08 -57.12
N PRO A 141 42.55 -50.30 -57.77
CA PRO A 141 41.40 -49.39 -57.70
C PRO A 141 40.94 -49.10 -56.25
N GLU A 142 41.19 -50.04 -55.33
CA GLU A 142 40.86 -49.93 -53.91
C GLU A 142 41.65 -48.83 -53.18
N LEU A 143 42.90 -48.56 -53.57
CA LEU A 143 43.73 -47.55 -52.90
C LEU A 143 43.32 -46.10 -53.28
N VAL A 144 42.85 -45.91 -54.53
CA VAL A 144 42.33 -44.61 -55.00
C VAL A 144 40.97 -44.33 -54.35
N GLN A 145 40.11 -45.35 -54.24
CA GLN A 145 38.80 -45.22 -53.61
C GLN A 145 38.89 -44.91 -52.10
N ALA A 146 39.89 -45.45 -51.40
CA ALA A 146 40.16 -45.12 -49.99
C ALA A 146 40.64 -43.66 -49.81
N HIS A 147 41.47 -43.12 -50.72
CA HIS A 147 41.89 -41.72 -50.69
C HIS A 147 40.72 -40.76 -50.96
N ASP A 148 39.85 -41.06 -51.93
CA ASP A 148 38.66 -40.25 -52.23
C ASP A 148 37.65 -40.25 -51.07
N GLN A 149 37.48 -41.40 -50.40
CA GLN A 149 36.61 -41.50 -49.21
C GLN A 149 37.17 -40.71 -48.01
N LEU A 150 38.49 -40.74 -47.80
CA LEU A 150 39.14 -39.95 -46.74
C LEU A 150 39.05 -38.45 -47.04
N PHE A 151 39.28 -38.05 -48.28
CA PHE A 151 39.13 -36.66 -48.73
C PHE A 151 37.68 -36.18 -48.53
N LEU A 152 36.70 -36.97 -48.95
CA LEU A 152 35.28 -36.65 -48.75
C LEU A 152 34.90 -36.56 -47.27
N ALA A 153 35.42 -37.45 -46.42
CA ALA A 153 35.18 -37.41 -44.98
C ALA A 153 35.75 -36.14 -44.33
N VAL A 154 36.95 -35.70 -44.74
CA VAL A 154 37.56 -34.45 -44.24
C VAL A 154 36.78 -33.22 -44.72
N VAL A 155 36.31 -33.20 -45.97
CA VAL A 155 35.45 -32.12 -46.49
C VAL A 155 34.11 -32.06 -45.74
N LEU A 156 33.49 -33.22 -45.45
CA LEU A 156 32.24 -33.27 -44.68
C LEU A 156 32.45 -32.84 -43.22
N MET A 157 33.54 -33.26 -42.58
CA MET A 157 33.86 -32.89 -41.20
C MET A 157 34.18 -31.40 -41.06
N SER A 158 34.95 -30.84 -42.01
CA SER A 158 35.22 -29.39 -42.05
C SER A 158 33.96 -28.57 -42.32
N GLY A 159 33.06 -29.07 -43.18
CA GLY A 159 31.73 -28.47 -43.40
C GLY A 159 30.86 -28.48 -42.13
N LEU A 160 30.84 -29.58 -41.38
CA LEU A 160 30.08 -29.69 -40.13
C LEU A 160 30.63 -28.77 -39.03
N LEU A 161 31.96 -28.65 -38.93
CA LEU A 161 32.62 -27.69 -38.03
C LEU A 161 32.29 -26.23 -38.40
N LEU A 162 32.18 -25.91 -39.69
CA LEU A 162 31.77 -24.59 -40.15
C LEU A 162 30.32 -24.26 -39.75
N VAL A 163 29.40 -25.21 -39.93
CA VAL A 163 27.97 -25.04 -39.58
C VAL A 163 27.79 -24.88 -38.07
N THR A 164 28.49 -25.68 -37.27
CA THR A 164 28.41 -25.57 -35.80
C THR A 164 29.01 -24.26 -35.30
N LEU A 165 30.11 -23.78 -35.89
CA LEU A 165 30.68 -22.47 -35.56
C LEU A 165 29.73 -21.32 -35.94
N MET A 166 29.08 -21.40 -37.12
CA MET A 166 28.05 -20.45 -37.55
C MET A 166 26.87 -20.43 -36.57
N TYR A 167 26.41 -21.59 -36.11
CA TYR A 167 25.32 -21.71 -35.13
C TYR A 167 25.68 -21.06 -33.79
N ILE A 168 26.88 -21.29 -33.27
CA ILE A 168 27.35 -20.70 -32.01
C ILE A 168 27.40 -19.17 -32.14
N ILE A 169 27.97 -18.63 -33.23
CA ILE A 169 28.03 -17.19 -33.47
C ILE A 169 26.62 -16.57 -33.57
N MET A 170 25.71 -17.22 -34.30
CA MET A 170 24.33 -16.78 -34.43
C MET A 170 23.58 -16.79 -33.09
N SER A 171 23.87 -17.77 -32.22
CA SER A 171 23.27 -17.87 -30.88
C SER A 171 23.71 -16.72 -29.96
N GLU A 172 25.00 -16.38 -29.97
CA GLU A 172 25.56 -15.26 -29.20
C GLU A 172 24.97 -13.91 -29.64
N LEU A 173 24.81 -13.69 -30.96
CA LEU A 173 24.18 -12.50 -31.51
C LEU A 173 22.71 -12.37 -31.06
N ARG A 174 21.97 -13.48 -31.03
CA ARG A 174 20.58 -13.51 -30.57
C ARG A 174 20.45 -13.16 -29.09
N VAL A 175 21.37 -13.65 -28.25
CA VAL A 175 21.40 -13.34 -26.80
C VAL A 175 21.72 -11.86 -26.56
N GLY A 176 22.69 -11.29 -27.30
CA GLY A 176 23.03 -9.87 -27.17
C GLY A 176 21.87 -8.92 -27.49
N LEU A 177 21.08 -9.24 -28.52
CA LEU A 177 19.89 -8.45 -28.88
C LEU A 177 18.78 -8.53 -27.81
N ARG A 178 18.51 -9.73 -27.26
CA ARG A 178 17.53 -9.91 -26.19
C ARG A 178 17.92 -9.17 -24.91
N ASN A 179 19.20 -9.18 -24.54
CA ASN A 179 19.68 -8.45 -23.35
C ASN A 179 19.48 -6.95 -23.50
N ARG A 180 19.72 -6.37 -24.69
CA ARG A 180 19.43 -4.95 -24.93
C ARG A 180 17.93 -4.66 -24.81
N GLN A 181 17.07 -5.52 -25.37
CA GLN A 181 15.63 -5.36 -25.23
C GLN A 181 15.18 -5.45 -23.76
N LEU A 182 15.77 -6.36 -22.96
CA LEU A 182 15.50 -6.46 -21.52
C LEU A 182 15.92 -5.21 -20.76
N VAL A 183 17.11 -4.65 -21.06
CA VAL A 183 17.57 -3.40 -20.42
C VAL A 183 16.64 -2.23 -20.77
N TRP A 184 16.23 -2.11 -22.03
CA TRP A 184 15.30 -1.06 -22.46
C TRP A 184 13.90 -1.23 -21.84
N ALA A 185 13.39 -2.47 -21.76
CA ALA A 185 12.13 -2.76 -21.09
C ALA A 185 12.20 -2.44 -19.59
N ASN A 186 13.29 -2.79 -18.92
CA ASN A 186 13.50 -2.47 -17.51
C ASN A 186 13.54 -0.95 -17.28
N GLN A 187 14.21 -0.17 -18.12
CA GLN A 187 14.24 1.29 -18.02
C GLN A 187 12.86 1.94 -18.25
N GLN A 188 12.05 1.36 -19.14
CA GLN A 188 10.66 1.82 -19.35
C GLN A 188 9.76 1.50 -18.16
N ILE A 189 9.94 0.33 -17.53
CA ILE A 189 9.28 -0.03 -16.27
C ILE A 189 9.71 0.95 -15.17
N GLU A 190 11.00 1.23 -15.03
CA GLU A 190 11.54 2.15 -14.02
C GLU A 190 10.91 3.56 -14.15
N ASN A 191 10.81 4.11 -15.37
CA ASN A 191 10.15 5.40 -15.62
C ASN A 191 8.62 5.39 -15.40
N GLN A 192 7.95 4.24 -15.53
CA GLN A 192 6.52 4.09 -15.21
C GLN A 192 6.26 3.90 -13.70
N THR A 193 7.31 3.68 -12.90
CA THR A 193 7.16 3.33 -11.47
C THR A 193 7.24 4.55 -10.55
N ILE A 194 7.47 5.76 -11.08
CA ILE A 194 7.74 6.99 -10.28
C ILE A 194 6.57 7.99 -10.30
N GLN A 195 5.58 7.79 -11.18
CA GLN A 195 4.38 8.64 -11.29
C GLN A 195 3.10 7.87 -10.98
N ASP A 196 2.09 8.57 -10.48
CA ASP A 196 0.73 8.08 -10.30
C ASP A 196 0.02 8.02 -11.66
N ASN A 197 -0.67 6.90 -11.92
CA ASN A 197 -1.30 6.67 -13.22
C ASN A 197 -2.47 7.60 -13.50
N LEU A 198 -3.19 8.06 -12.47
CA LEU A 198 -4.37 8.90 -12.59
C LEU A 198 -4.00 10.38 -12.67
N THR A 199 -3.31 10.90 -11.66
CA THR A 199 -3.04 12.34 -11.52
C THR A 199 -1.75 12.79 -12.21
N LYS A 200 -0.90 11.84 -12.64
CA LYS A 200 0.45 12.08 -13.18
C LYS A 200 1.41 12.78 -12.21
N LEU A 201 1.02 12.93 -10.95
CA LEU A 201 1.91 13.39 -9.89
C LEU A 201 2.99 12.35 -9.62
N PRO A 202 4.15 12.76 -9.08
CA PRO A 202 5.09 11.82 -8.49
C PRO A 202 4.40 10.95 -7.41
N ASN A 203 4.80 9.70 -7.33
CA ASN A 203 4.23 8.73 -6.39
C ASN A 203 5.17 8.46 -5.20
N ARG A 204 4.81 7.48 -4.37
CA ARG A 204 5.60 7.11 -3.18
C ARG A 204 7.03 6.67 -3.49
N LEU A 205 7.31 6.08 -4.65
CA LEU A 205 8.68 5.68 -5.01
C LEU A 205 9.56 6.91 -5.29
N TYR A 206 9.01 7.90 -6.02
CA TYR A 206 9.69 9.19 -6.22
C TYR A 206 10.08 9.85 -4.90
N LEU A 207 9.18 9.80 -3.90
CA LEU A 207 9.41 10.41 -2.60
C LEU A 207 10.66 9.86 -1.92
N VAL A 208 10.90 8.55 -2.01
CA VAL A 208 12.06 7.91 -1.38
C VAL A 208 13.36 8.41 -2.02
N GLU A 209 13.40 8.51 -3.34
CA GLU A 209 14.56 9.06 -4.07
C GLU A 209 14.77 10.55 -3.79
N TYR A 210 13.68 11.32 -3.80
CA TYR A 210 13.68 12.76 -3.55
C TYR A 210 14.13 13.09 -2.13
N ALA A 211 13.69 12.32 -1.13
CA ALA A 211 14.10 12.49 0.26
C ALA A 211 15.59 12.24 0.47
N ASN A 212 16.17 11.25 -0.21
CA ASN A 212 17.62 11.01 -0.16
C ASN A 212 18.41 12.23 -0.67
N LEU A 213 17.92 12.91 -1.72
CA LEU A 213 18.51 14.15 -2.21
C LEU A 213 18.35 15.28 -1.18
N LEU A 214 17.13 15.48 -0.66
CA LEU A 214 16.82 16.51 0.34
C LEU A 214 17.68 16.41 1.60
N PHE A 215 17.97 15.19 2.08
CA PHE A 215 18.76 14.97 3.29
C PHE A 215 20.28 14.88 3.05
N SER A 216 20.70 14.72 1.79
CA SER A 216 22.13 14.59 1.43
C SER A 216 22.87 15.93 1.37
N ASP A 217 22.15 17.04 1.24
CA ASP A 217 22.74 18.38 1.12
C ASP A 217 23.14 18.91 2.52
N GLN A 218 24.40 18.65 2.93
CA GLN A 218 24.97 19.06 4.22
C GLN A 218 25.52 20.49 4.24
N SER A 219 24.95 21.41 3.44
CA SER A 219 25.39 22.81 3.50
C SER A 219 25.00 23.43 4.85
N GLU A 220 25.88 24.26 5.44
CA GLU A 220 25.75 24.86 6.78
C GLU A 220 24.54 25.81 6.95
N GLN A 221 23.68 25.96 5.95
CA GLN A 221 22.41 26.66 6.08
C GLN A 221 21.33 25.69 6.55
N GLN A 222 20.77 25.92 7.75
CA GLN A 222 19.62 25.19 8.29
C GLN A 222 18.45 25.24 7.29
N HIS A 223 18.29 24.20 6.47
CA HIS A 223 17.16 24.07 5.54
C HIS A 223 15.99 23.41 6.27
N GLU A 224 15.05 24.25 6.72
CA GLU A 224 13.76 23.79 7.24
C GLU A 224 12.91 23.29 6.06
N ILE A 225 12.43 22.04 6.16
CA ILE A 225 11.57 21.43 5.12
C ILE A 225 10.26 21.05 5.77
N ALA A 226 9.14 21.46 5.18
CA ALA A 226 7.81 21.10 5.67
C ALA A 226 7.22 19.96 4.84
N PHE A 227 6.68 18.95 5.53
CA PHE A 227 5.93 17.83 4.98
C PHE A 227 4.46 18.01 5.37
N LEU A 228 3.61 18.28 4.39
CA LEU A 228 2.17 18.49 4.57
C LEU A 228 1.43 17.27 4.02
N TYR A 229 0.90 16.44 4.92
CA TYR A 229 0.08 15.27 4.57
C TYR A 229 -1.37 15.71 4.45
N ILE A 230 -1.99 15.51 3.29
CA ILE A 230 -3.32 16.02 2.93
C ILE A 230 -4.23 14.83 2.64
N ASP A 231 -5.39 14.77 3.28
CA ASP A 231 -6.42 13.76 3.06
C ASP A 231 -7.76 14.43 2.76
N LEU A 232 -8.52 13.92 1.78
CA LEU A 232 -9.84 14.44 1.45
C LEU A 232 -10.92 13.84 2.32
N ASP A 233 -11.60 14.69 3.09
CA ASP A 233 -12.59 14.26 4.04
C ASP A 233 -13.79 13.60 3.35
N ARG A 234 -14.10 12.37 3.77
CA ARG A 234 -15.26 11.60 3.27
C ARG A 234 -15.25 11.43 1.73
N PHE A 235 -14.09 11.38 1.08
CA PHE A 235 -13.99 11.12 -0.36
C PHE A 235 -14.72 9.83 -0.80
N LYS A 236 -14.72 8.81 0.06
CA LYS A 236 -15.51 7.59 -0.17
C LYS A 236 -17.01 7.88 -0.37
N ALA A 237 -17.59 8.81 0.39
CA ALA A 237 -19.00 9.18 0.21
C ALA A 237 -19.25 9.85 -1.16
N VAL A 238 -18.27 10.59 -1.68
CA VAL A 238 -18.35 11.12 -3.06
C VAL A 238 -18.37 9.99 -4.08
N ASN A 239 -17.49 8.99 -3.92
CA ASN A 239 -17.50 7.80 -4.79
C ASN A 239 -18.79 7.00 -4.70
N ASP A 240 -19.33 6.83 -3.50
CA ASP A 240 -20.56 6.06 -3.27
C ASP A 240 -21.79 6.75 -3.88
N VAL A 241 -21.84 8.09 -3.84
CA VAL A 241 -22.96 8.89 -4.37
C VAL A 241 -22.84 9.15 -5.87
N PHE A 242 -21.66 9.50 -6.36
CA PHE A 242 -21.46 9.99 -7.73
C PHE A 242 -20.72 9.00 -8.65
N GLY A 243 -20.17 7.92 -8.10
CA GLY A 243 -19.41 6.90 -8.80
C GLY A 243 -17.91 7.22 -8.88
N HIS A 244 -17.10 6.16 -9.02
CA HIS A 244 -15.64 6.26 -9.05
C HIS A 244 -15.08 7.16 -10.15
N LEU A 245 -15.72 7.22 -11.33
CA LEU A 245 -15.28 8.10 -12.42
C LEU A 245 -15.33 9.59 -12.04
N VAL A 246 -16.34 9.98 -11.25
CA VAL A 246 -16.48 11.35 -10.75
C VAL A 246 -15.43 11.64 -9.68
N GLY A 247 -15.17 10.69 -8.79
CA GLY A 247 -14.08 10.79 -7.82
C GLY A 247 -12.71 10.93 -8.49
N ASP A 248 -12.45 10.15 -9.54
CA ASP A 248 -11.22 10.23 -10.32
C ASP A 248 -11.04 11.61 -10.97
N GLN A 249 -12.10 12.17 -11.56
CA GLN A 249 -12.08 13.53 -12.11
C GLN A 249 -11.87 14.60 -11.02
N LEU A 250 -12.43 14.40 -9.83
CA LEU A 250 -12.21 15.29 -8.68
C LEU A 250 -10.73 15.31 -8.31
N LEU A 251 -10.08 14.15 -8.18
CA LEU A 251 -8.66 14.07 -7.85
C LEU A 251 -7.77 14.74 -8.90
N ILE A 252 -8.11 14.59 -10.19
CA ILE A 252 -7.40 15.26 -11.30
C ILE A 252 -7.58 16.78 -11.24
N GLN A 253 -8.81 17.28 -11.03
CA GLN A 253 -9.08 18.71 -10.93
C GLN A 253 -8.40 19.32 -9.70
N LEU A 254 -8.47 18.66 -8.55
CA LEU A 254 -7.81 19.08 -7.33
C LEU A 254 -6.29 19.19 -7.53
N THR A 255 -5.69 18.15 -8.11
CA THR A 255 -4.26 18.15 -8.45
C THR A 255 -3.89 19.38 -9.27
N THR A 256 -4.71 19.69 -10.28
CA THR A 256 -4.50 20.86 -11.14
C THR A 256 -4.61 22.18 -10.37
N ARG A 257 -5.63 22.32 -9.49
CA ARG A 257 -5.81 23.51 -8.65
C ARG A 257 -4.63 23.73 -7.71
N ILE A 258 -4.21 22.69 -6.99
CA ILE A 258 -3.07 22.80 -6.07
C ILE A 258 -1.81 23.15 -6.86
N HIS A 259 -1.56 22.49 -8.01
CA HIS A 259 -0.34 22.72 -8.79
C HIS A 259 -0.16 24.18 -9.24
N LEU A 260 -1.25 24.92 -9.48
CA LEU A 260 -1.21 26.35 -9.83
C LEU A 260 -0.71 27.26 -8.68
N LEU A 261 -0.84 26.80 -7.43
CA LEU A 261 -0.36 27.50 -6.23
C LEU A 261 1.14 27.24 -5.96
N LEU A 262 1.69 26.17 -6.55
CA LEU A 262 3.03 25.66 -6.21
C LEU A 262 4.14 26.38 -6.97
N GLY A 263 5.23 26.70 -6.25
CA GLY A 263 6.46 27.26 -6.80
C GLY A 263 7.53 26.22 -7.11
N HIS A 264 8.70 26.68 -7.57
CA HIS A 264 9.82 25.80 -7.94
C HIS A 264 10.35 24.90 -6.80
N HIS A 265 10.23 25.35 -5.56
CA HIS A 265 10.71 24.67 -4.33
C HIS A 265 9.61 23.88 -3.61
N SER A 266 8.56 23.50 -4.34
CA SER A 266 7.46 22.70 -3.80
C SER A 266 7.18 21.51 -4.70
N LYS A 267 6.95 20.36 -4.08
CA LYS A 267 6.61 19.11 -4.79
C LYS A 267 5.34 18.53 -4.19
N LEU A 268 4.31 18.41 -5.02
CA LEU A 268 3.10 17.67 -4.69
C LEU A 268 3.23 16.24 -5.18
N LEU A 269 2.85 15.29 -4.35
CA LEU A 269 2.86 13.86 -4.62
C LEU A 269 1.49 13.28 -4.27
N ARG A 270 1.12 12.19 -4.92
CA ARG A 270 -0.02 11.37 -4.51
C ARG A 270 0.48 10.09 -3.87
N ILE A 271 0.10 9.84 -2.62
CA ILE A 271 0.57 8.68 -1.86
C ILE A 271 -0.31 7.46 -2.16
N GLY A 272 -1.61 7.66 -2.32
CA GLY A 272 -2.59 6.64 -2.71
C GLY A 272 -4.01 7.08 -2.37
N GLY A 273 -5.01 6.54 -3.07
CA GLY A 273 -6.41 6.89 -2.80
C GLY A 273 -6.68 8.39 -2.90
N ASP A 274 -7.15 8.96 -1.80
CA ASP A 274 -7.45 10.38 -1.56
C ASP A 274 -6.35 11.13 -0.81
N GLU A 275 -5.17 10.52 -0.64
CA GLU A 275 -4.05 11.06 0.12
C GLU A 275 -2.98 11.69 -0.78
N PHE A 276 -2.58 12.91 -0.42
CA PHE A 276 -1.52 13.68 -1.07
C PHE A 276 -0.45 14.09 -0.06
N LEU A 277 0.76 14.30 -0.55
CA LEU A 277 1.86 14.83 0.26
C LEU A 277 2.46 16.03 -0.47
N LEU A 278 2.53 17.16 0.21
CA LEU A 278 3.21 18.35 -0.28
C LEU A 278 4.49 18.57 0.51
N VAL A 279 5.62 18.61 -0.20
CA VAL A 279 6.94 18.91 0.37
C VAL A 279 7.32 20.33 -0.01
N LEU A 280 7.63 21.15 0.99
CA LEU A 280 8.05 22.55 0.83
C LEU A 280 9.49 22.69 1.34
N GLU A 281 10.43 22.97 0.44
CA GLU A 281 11.82 23.26 0.79
C GLU A 281 11.93 24.68 1.38
N ASN A 282 12.90 24.91 2.28
CA ASN A 282 13.25 26.23 2.85
C ASN A 282 12.05 27.01 3.41
N THR A 283 11.19 26.30 4.14
CA THR A 283 9.89 26.79 4.58
C THR A 283 9.76 26.63 6.10
N SER A 284 9.44 27.73 6.77
CA SER A 284 9.16 27.73 8.22
C SER A 284 7.74 27.26 8.52
N VAL A 285 7.49 26.85 9.78
CA VAL A 285 6.16 26.41 10.25
C VAL A 285 5.06 27.41 9.89
N ALA A 286 5.29 28.71 10.12
CA ALA A 286 4.30 29.74 9.83
C ALA A 286 3.94 29.84 8.33
N LYS A 287 4.91 29.61 7.44
CA LYS A 287 4.67 29.57 5.99
C LYS A 287 3.95 28.28 5.57
N ALA A 288 4.29 27.15 6.18
CA ALA A 288 3.60 25.87 5.95
C ALA A 288 2.14 25.92 6.42
N ALA A 289 1.87 26.55 7.57
CA ALA A 289 0.53 26.81 8.08
C ALA A 289 -0.29 27.67 7.09
N LYS A 290 0.27 28.79 6.64
CA LYS A 290 -0.38 29.65 5.64
C LYS A 290 -0.64 28.92 4.32
N MET A 291 0.30 28.10 3.86
CA MET A 291 0.10 27.26 2.66
C MET A 291 -1.04 26.26 2.87
N SER A 292 -1.16 25.68 4.06
CA SER A 292 -2.23 24.75 4.40
C SER A 292 -3.60 25.43 4.37
N GLU A 293 -3.72 26.65 4.90
CA GLU A 293 -4.96 27.46 4.82
C GLU A 293 -5.37 27.70 3.36
N GLN A 294 -4.42 28.10 2.50
CA GLN A 294 -4.70 28.32 1.08
C GLN A 294 -5.14 27.04 0.36
N ILE A 295 -4.54 25.90 0.69
CA ILE A 295 -4.94 24.60 0.11
C ILE A 295 -6.34 24.20 0.59
N LEU A 296 -6.66 24.39 1.87
CA LEU A 296 -8.00 24.11 2.41
C LEU A 296 -9.07 24.97 1.74
N GLU A 297 -8.82 26.26 1.54
CA GLU A 297 -9.71 27.15 0.77
C GLU A 297 -9.92 26.64 -0.66
N LEU A 298 -8.85 26.22 -1.35
CA LEU A 298 -8.93 25.66 -2.72
C LEU A 298 -9.71 24.33 -2.79
N ILE A 299 -9.63 23.50 -1.75
CA ILE A 299 -10.38 22.24 -1.65
C ILE A 299 -11.88 22.53 -1.45
N GLN A 300 -12.22 23.56 -0.67
CA GLN A 300 -13.61 23.92 -0.39
C GLN A 300 -14.34 24.52 -1.61
N GLU A 301 -13.62 25.08 -2.58
CA GLU A 301 -14.22 25.57 -3.81
C GLU A 301 -14.97 24.45 -4.56
N SER A 302 -16.23 24.69 -4.93
CA SER A 302 -17.06 23.71 -5.65
C SER A 302 -16.35 23.16 -6.90
N PHE A 303 -16.34 21.84 -7.06
CA PHE A 303 -15.90 21.16 -8.28
C PHE A 303 -17.09 20.96 -9.21
N LEU A 304 -17.00 21.45 -10.46
CA LEU A 304 -18.01 21.21 -11.48
C LEU A 304 -17.59 20.01 -12.34
N ILE A 305 -18.26 18.88 -12.16
CA ILE A 305 -17.93 17.61 -12.82
C ILE A 305 -19.19 17.05 -13.46
N GLU A 306 -19.20 16.92 -14.79
CA GLU A 306 -20.36 16.45 -15.56
C GLU A 306 -21.66 17.22 -15.24
N GLY A 307 -21.55 18.53 -15.00
CA GLY A 307 -22.69 19.39 -14.66
C GLY A 307 -23.17 19.30 -13.20
N LYS A 308 -22.48 18.53 -12.35
CA LYS A 308 -22.76 18.42 -10.90
C LYS A 308 -21.77 19.27 -10.11
N SER A 309 -22.27 19.99 -9.12
CA SER A 309 -21.45 20.75 -8.15
C SER A 309 -21.14 19.86 -6.94
N ILE A 310 -19.87 19.63 -6.69
CA ILE A 310 -19.37 18.75 -5.62
C ILE A 310 -18.58 19.60 -4.64
N HIS A 311 -18.92 19.50 -3.36
CA HIS A 311 -18.24 20.16 -2.26
C HIS A 311 -17.54 19.09 -1.43
N ILE A 312 -16.26 19.32 -1.13
CA ILE A 312 -15.44 18.45 -0.29
C ILE A 312 -14.53 19.32 0.58
N SER A 313 -14.05 18.77 1.69
CA SER A 313 -13.04 19.40 2.53
C SER A 313 -11.81 18.52 2.63
N GLY A 314 -10.73 19.04 3.20
CA GLY A 314 -9.53 18.27 3.46
C GLY A 314 -9.04 18.43 4.89
N SER A 315 -8.26 17.47 5.36
CA SER A 315 -7.55 17.55 6.64
C SER A 315 -6.04 17.50 6.36
N ILE A 316 -5.26 18.41 6.98
CA ILE A 316 -3.82 18.55 6.69
C ILE A 316 -2.96 18.41 7.94
N GLY A 317 -1.98 17.51 7.93
CA GLY A 317 -0.98 17.37 8.98
C GLY A 317 0.38 17.89 8.56
N ILE A 318 1.06 18.65 9.43
CA ILE A 318 2.34 19.30 9.12
C ILE A 318 3.46 18.71 10.00
N ALA A 319 4.51 18.17 9.39
CA ALA A 319 5.76 17.80 10.07
C ALA A 319 6.94 18.59 9.52
N MET A 320 7.85 19.02 10.39
CA MET A 320 9.02 19.82 10.02
C MET A 320 10.29 19.00 10.12
N TYR A 321 11.15 19.06 9.11
CA TYR A 321 12.53 18.61 9.22
C TYR A 321 13.43 19.79 9.62
N PRO A 322 14.37 19.62 10.56
CA PRO A 322 14.69 18.39 11.31
C PRO A 322 13.93 18.22 12.64
N GLU A 323 13.03 19.13 13.00
CA GLU A 323 12.37 19.19 14.32
C GLU A 323 11.52 17.94 14.63
N HIS A 324 10.61 17.58 13.73
CA HIS A 324 9.65 16.48 13.85
C HIS A 324 10.17 15.17 13.22
N GLY A 325 11.46 15.05 12.91
CA GLY A 325 12.03 13.80 12.39
C GLY A 325 13.35 14.01 11.66
N LYS A 326 14.24 13.02 11.72
CA LYS A 326 15.56 13.06 11.05
C LYS A 326 15.65 12.17 9.81
N ASN A 327 14.61 11.41 9.52
CA ASN A 327 14.51 10.56 8.33
C ASN A 327 13.09 10.66 7.75
N LEU A 328 12.93 10.22 6.50
CA LEU A 328 11.66 10.30 5.77
C LEU A 328 10.52 9.57 6.52
N GLN A 329 10.81 8.40 7.10
CA GLN A 329 9.80 7.59 7.74
C GLN A 329 9.20 8.27 8.96
N ASP A 330 10.04 8.88 9.81
CA ASP A 330 9.59 9.62 10.99
C ASP A 330 8.73 10.82 10.59
N LEU A 331 9.15 11.58 9.57
CA LEU A 331 8.42 12.75 9.08
C LEU A 331 7.05 12.36 8.51
N LEU A 332 6.97 11.26 7.77
CA LEU A 332 5.70 10.75 7.23
C LEU A 332 4.76 10.30 8.35
N VAL A 333 5.25 9.53 9.31
CA VAL A 333 4.44 9.05 10.46
C VAL A 333 3.94 10.23 11.29
N ASN A 334 4.78 11.22 11.53
CA ASN A 334 4.41 12.37 12.33
C ASN A 334 3.49 13.34 11.58
N ALA A 335 3.66 13.52 10.27
CA ALA A 335 2.73 14.29 9.45
C ALA A 335 1.34 13.61 9.37
N ASP A 336 1.30 12.29 9.21
CA ASP A 336 0.06 11.51 9.24
C ASP A 336 -0.65 11.61 10.61
N ALA A 337 0.10 11.52 11.71
CA ALA A 337 -0.44 11.70 13.06
C ALA A 337 -1.08 13.09 13.23
N ALA A 338 -0.43 14.17 12.79
CA ALA A 338 -1.00 15.51 12.83
C ALA A 338 -2.24 15.66 11.92
N MET A 339 -2.28 14.97 10.78
CA MET A 339 -3.43 14.96 9.88
C MET A 339 -4.63 14.28 10.55
N LEU A 340 -4.40 13.18 11.28
CA LEU A 340 -5.42 12.54 12.11
C LEU A 340 -5.94 13.48 13.21
N SER A 341 -5.06 14.22 13.89
CA SER A 341 -5.45 15.24 14.88
C SER A 341 -6.35 16.30 14.24
N SER A 342 -6.07 16.72 13.01
CA SER A 342 -6.93 17.64 12.24
C SER A 342 -8.32 17.04 11.98
N LYS A 343 -8.42 15.74 11.70
CA LYS A 343 -9.71 15.05 11.55
C LYS A 343 -10.50 15.02 12.86
N TYR A 344 -9.82 14.90 14.01
CA TYR A 344 -10.46 14.91 15.33
C TYR A 344 -10.90 16.31 15.77
N GLN A 345 -10.19 17.36 15.36
CA GLN A 345 -10.54 18.76 15.62
C GLN A 345 -11.73 19.28 14.80
N GLY A 346 -12.43 18.41 14.07
CA GLY A 346 -13.63 18.77 13.30
C GLY A 346 -13.47 18.67 11.79
N ARG A 347 -12.30 18.23 11.29
CA ARG A 347 -11.94 18.20 9.85
C ARG A 347 -11.88 19.60 9.24
N ASN A 348 -11.56 19.69 7.94
CA ASN A 348 -11.45 20.97 7.25
C ASN A 348 -10.48 21.96 7.92
N THR A 349 -9.38 21.43 8.46
CA THR A 349 -8.40 22.20 9.22
C THR A 349 -7.01 21.57 9.04
N TYR A 350 -6.00 22.22 9.61
CA TYR A 350 -4.65 21.69 9.70
C TYR A 350 -4.16 21.61 11.14
N SER A 351 -3.18 20.76 11.38
CA SER A 351 -2.47 20.66 12.66
C SER A 351 -0.99 20.49 12.42
N VAL A 352 -0.17 21.11 13.26
CA VAL A 352 1.28 20.95 13.27
C VAL A 352 1.61 19.87 14.28
N PHE A 353 2.41 18.88 13.86
CA PHE A 353 2.82 17.78 14.72
C PHE A 353 3.50 18.29 15.98
N ASN A 354 3.07 17.78 17.13
CA ASN A 354 3.67 18.04 18.42
C ASN A 354 3.91 16.72 19.16
N TYR A 355 5.18 16.47 19.54
CA TYR A 355 5.60 15.24 20.22
C TYR A 355 4.82 14.93 21.50
N SER A 356 4.33 15.93 22.23
CA SER A 356 3.57 15.72 23.47
C SER A 356 2.09 15.36 23.29
N THR A 357 1.53 15.51 22.08
CA THR A 357 0.10 15.29 21.83
C THR A 357 -0.13 14.20 20.78
N ASP A 358 0.56 14.26 19.64
CA ASP A 358 0.21 13.47 18.46
C ASP A 358 0.86 12.08 18.45
N GLN A 359 2.03 11.93 19.07
CA GLN A 359 2.71 10.63 19.19
C GLN A 359 2.02 9.70 20.19
N ASP A 360 1.42 10.29 21.23
CA ASP A 360 0.59 9.57 22.20
C ASP A 360 -0.79 9.27 21.63
N GLU A 361 -1.45 10.17 20.88
CA GLU A 361 -2.76 9.91 20.27
C GLU A 361 -2.73 8.83 19.17
N SER A 362 -1.77 8.84 18.24
CA SER A 362 -1.74 7.85 17.14
C SER A 362 -1.36 6.42 17.61
N LYS A 363 -0.38 6.31 18.53
CA LYS A 363 -0.02 5.03 19.16
C LYS A 363 -1.07 4.55 20.14
N SER A 364 -1.69 5.44 20.92
CA SER A 364 -2.77 5.06 21.83
C SER A 364 -3.98 4.57 21.05
N GLN A 365 -4.39 5.19 19.94
CA GLN A 365 -5.56 4.74 19.17
C GLN A 365 -5.38 3.37 18.51
N SER A 366 -4.22 3.09 17.92
CA SER A 366 -3.94 1.75 17.35
C SER A 366 -3.86 0.67 18.43
N THR A 367 -3.31 1.01 19.60
CA THR A 367 -3.28 0.11 20.77
C THR A 367 -4.68 -0.09 21.34
N LEU A 368 -5.46 0.98 21.46
CA LEU A 368 -6.82 0.99 21.98
C LEU A 368 -7.77 0.17 21.09
N ILE A 369 -7.62 0.20 19.76
CA ILE A 369 -8.40 -0.65 18.86
C ILE A 369 -8.11 -2.14 19.14
N ASN A 370 -6.84 -2.52 19.23
CA ASN A 370 -6.46 -3.91 19.53
C ASN A 370 -6.93 -4.36 20.92
N ASP A 371 -6.86 -3.46 21.90
CA ASP A 371 -7.33 -3.75 23.25
C ASP A 371 -8.86 -3.77 23.32
N LEU A 372 -9.58 -3.05 22.46
CA LEU A 372 -11.04 -3.09 22.39
C LEU A 372 -11.56 -4.45 21.93
N TYR A 373 -10.86 -5.12 21.00
CA TYR A 373 -11.18 -6.50 20.61
C TYR A 373 -11.06 -7.46 21.82
N LYS A 374 -9.98 -7.33 22.61
CA LYS A 374 -9.80 -8.13 23.82
C LYS A 374 -10.82 -7.78 24.90
N ALA A 375 -11.19 -6.51 25.02
CA ALA A 375 -12.14 -6.03 26.03
C ALA A 375 -13.52 -6.68 25.89
N VAL A 376 -13.97 -6.94 24.65
CA VAL A 376 -15.21 -7.66 24.38
C VAL A 376 -15.10 -9.13 24.80
N GLU A 377 -13.99 -9.80 24.49
CA GLU A 377 -13.77 -11.22 24.83
C GLU A 377 -13.57 -11.44 26.35
N GLU A 378 -12.84 -10.53 27.00
CA GLU A 378 -12.48 -10.60 28.41
C GLU A 378 -13.48 -9.89 29.35
N GLN A 379 -14.63 -9.43 28.83
CA GLN A 379 -15.70 -8.77 29.59
C GLN A 379 -15.22 -7.58 30.45
N GLN A 380 -14.41 -6.71 29.85
CA GLN A 380 -13.81 -5.56 30.55
C GLN A 380 -14.74 -4.33 30.63
N PHE A 381 -15.93 -4.39 30.04
CA PHE A 381 -16.90 -3.30 30.10
C PHE A 381 -17.77 -3.38 31.36
N VAL A 382 -18.21 -2.23 31.85
CA VAL A 382 -19.16 -2.09 32.96
C VAL A 382 -20.18 -0.99 32.65
N LEU A 383 -21.37 -1.07 33.25
CA LEU A 383 -22.38 -0.01 33.16
C LEU A 383 -22.34 0.86 34.41
N PHE A 384 -22.28 2.16 34.20
CA PHE A 384 -22.52 3.16 35.23
C PHE A 384 -23.88 3.81 34.96
N TYR A 385 -24.54 4.29 36.01
CA TYR A 385 -25.88 4.85 35.94
C TYR A 385 -25.84 6.30 36.38
N GLN A 386 -26.38 7.20 35.55
CA GLN A 386 -26.56 8.60 35.91
C GLN A 386 -28.04 8.87 36.21
N PRO A 387 -28.38 9.42 37.39
CA PRO A 387 -29.77 9.69 37.75
C PRO A 387 -30.37 10.89 37.00
N LYS A 388 -31.65 10.77 36.63
CA LYS A 388 -32.49 11.84 36.07
C LYS A 388 -33.53 12.24 37.11
N PHE A 389 -33.76 13.54 37.27
CA PHE A 389 -34.67 14.06 38.29
C PHE A 389 -35.76 14.93 37.69
N ARG A 390 -36.97 14.86 38.26
CA ARG A 390 -38.05 15.78 37.90
C ARG A 390 -37.75 17.16 38.43
N THR A 391 -38.07 18.16 37.63
CA THR A 391 -37.81 19.55 38.00
C THR A 391 -38.70 20.05 39.14
N LYS A 392 -39.94 19.53 39.27
CA LYS A 392 -40.93 20.03 40.23
C LYS A 392 -40.62 19.69 41.69
N ASP A 393 -40.20 18.45 41.94
CA ASP A 393 -40.05 17.89 43.29
C ASP A 393 -38.66 17.29 43.51
N ARG A 394 -37.76 17.36 42.52
CA ARG A 394 -36.45 16.69 42.53
C ARG A 394 -36.55 15.19 42.84
N SER A 395 -37.69 14.57 42.54
CA SER A 395 -37.83 13.12 42.61
C SER A 395 -37.07 12.46 41.47
N LEU A 396 -36.43 11.33 41.76
CA LEU A 396 -35.77 10.51 40.76
C LEU A 396 -36.81 9.95 39.78
N CYS A 397 -36.57 10.08 38.47
CA CYS A 397 -37.53 9.67 37.42
C CYS A 397 -36.95 8.75 36.36
N GLY A 398 -35.74 8.26 36.56
CA GLY A 398 -35.07 7.31 35.67
C GLY A 398 -33.56 7.40 35.83
N VAL A 399 -32.86 6.53 35.10
CA VAL A 399 -31.40 6.54 35.04
C VAL A 399 -30.94 6.32 33.62
N GLU A 400 -29.82 6.93 33.25
CA GLU A 400 -29.14 6.65 32.00
C GLU A 400 -27.98 5.67 32.23
N ALA A 401 -27.97 4.56 31.50
CA ALA A 401 -26.91 3.56 31.52
C ALA A 401 -25.79 3.96 30.55
N LEU A 402 -24.65 4.31 31.13
CA LEU A 402 -23.46 4.77 30.45
C LEU A 402 -22.38 3.69 30.51
N ILE A 403 -21.95 3.21 29.34
CA ILE A 403 -20.86 2.25 29.26
C ILE A 403 -19.55 2.89 29.73
N ARG A 404 -18.76 2.11 30.48
CA ARG A 404 -17.39 2.40 30.87
C ARG A 404 -16.52 1.21 30.56
N TRP A 405 -15.25 1.45 30.30
CA TRP A 405 -14.28 0.39 30.04
C TRP A 405 -13.27 0.34 31.18
N ASN A 406 -13.24 -0.77 31.91
CA ASN A 406 -12.23 -1.03 32.92
C ASN A 406 -10.95 -1.55 32.26
N HIS A 407 -10.14 -0.63 31.73
CA HIS A 407 -8.94 -0.94 30.99
C HIS A 407 -7.82 -1.40 31.94
N PRO A 408 -7.13 -2.53 31.69
CA PRO A 408 -6.09 -3.07 32.59
C PRO A 408 -4.94 -2.09 32.90
N GLN A 409 -4.54 -1.29 31.91
CA GLN A 409 -3.46 -0.30 32.02
C GLN A 409 -3.93 1.12 32.39
N PHE A 410 -5.01 1.62 31.77
CA PHE A 410 -5.45 3.01 31.92
C PHE A 410 -6.58 3.21 32.95
N GLY A 411 -7.05 2.14 33.59
CA GLY A 411 -8.15 2.21 34.55
C GLY A 411 -9.49 2.45 33.86
N LEU A 412 -10.40 3.15 34.55
CA LEU A 412 -11.76 3.35 34.08
C LEU A 412 -11.83 4.44 32.99
N LEU A 413 -12.07 4.02 31.75
CA LEU A 413 -12.19 4.90 30.59
C LEU A 413 -13.65 5.27 30.30
N GLY A 414 -13.85 6.53 29.90
CA GLY A 414 -15.14 7.05 29.45
C GLY A 414 -15.40 6.78 27.95
N PRO A 415 -16.68 6.83 27.53
CA PRO A 415 -17.10 6.46 26.17
C PRO A 415 -16.43 7.29 25.07
N ASN A 416 -16.18 8.58 25.32
CA ASN A 416 -15.56 9.49 24.34
C ASN A 416 -14.19 9.01 23.83
N LEU A 417 -13.49 8.17 24.60
CA LEU A 417 -12.17 7.67 24.23
C LEU A 417 -12.24 6.47 23.27
N PHE A 418 -13.30 5.65 23.31
CA PHE A 418 -13.34 4.37 22.59
C PHE A 418 -14.56 4.15 21.69
N ILE A 419 -15.67 4.88 21.85
CA ILE A 419 -16.89 4.68 21.04
C ILE A 419 -16.62 4.94 19.56
N ASN A 420 -15.87 6.00 19.23
CA ASN A 420 -15.55 6.33 17.84
C ASN A 420 -14.71 5.22 17.16
N ALA A 421 -13.79 4.61 17.91
CA ALA A 421 -13.03 3.45 17.46
C ALA A 421 -13.93 2.20 17.30
N ALA A 422 -14.86 1.97 18.24
CA ALA A 422 -15.82 0.89 18.18
C ALA A 422 -16.74 0.99 16.95
N GLU A 423 -17.16 2.20 16.57
CA GLU A 423 -18.00 2.44 15.39
C GLU A 423 -17.24 2.16 14.10
N LYS A 424 -16.01 2.67 13.96
CA LYS A 424 -15.17 2.44 12.77
C LYS A 424 -14.85 0.96 12.55
N THR A 425 -14.72 0.18 13.62
CA THR A 425 -14.38 -1.25 13.57
C THR A 425 -15.61 -2.16 13.54
N GLY A 426 -16.81 -1.63 13.80
CA GLY A 426 -18.05 -2.41 13.92
C GLY A 426 -18.23 -3.11 15.28
N LEU A 427 -17.25 -3.01 16.19
CA LEU A 427 -17.34 -3.55 17.56
C LEU A 427 -18.46 -2.89 18.37
N ILE A 428 -18.91 -1.70 17.98
CA ILE A 428 -20.04 -1.00 18.60
C ILE A 428 -21.31 -1.86 18.65
N ILE A 429 -21.53 -2.75 17.68
CA ILE A 429 -22.69 -3.64 17.65
C ILE A 429 -22.63 -4.65 18.79
N GLN A 430 -21.47 -5.28 18.99
CA GLN A 430 -21.27 -6.28 20.04
C GLN A 430 -21.36 -5.63 21.42
N MET A 431 -20.69 -4.49 21.61
CA MET A 431 -20.72 -3.72 22.84
C MET A 431 -22.13 -3.22 23.17
N GLY A 432 -22.86 -2.74 22.17
CA GLY A 432 -24.22 -2.26 22.34
C GLY A 432 -25.22 -3.37 22.70
N TYR A 433 -25.08 -4.58 22.15
CA TYR A 433 -25.89 -5.72 22.58
C TYR A 433 -25.55 -6.22 23.97
N TRP A 434 -24.26 -6.20 24.33
CA TRP A 434 -23.82 -6.47 25.69
C TRP A 434 -24.40 -5.45 26.68
N ALA A 435 -24.39 -4.15 26.35
CA ALA A 435 -24.95 -3.10 27.18
C ALA A 435 -26.48 -3.25 27.34
N LEU A 436 -27.20 -3.57 26.26
CA LEU A 436 -28.64 -3.86 26.31
C LEU A 436 -28.95 -5.08 27.19
N GLU A 437 -28.14 -6.14 27.09
CA GLU A 437 -28.31 -7.33 27.92
C GLU A 437 -28.12 -7.01 29.42
N LEU A 438 -27.05 -6.31 29.78
CA LEU A 438 -26.83 -5.90 31.18
C LEU A 438 -27.90 -4.94 31.68
N ALA A 439 -28.35 -3.99 30.86
CA ALA A 439 -29.48 -3.13 31.22
C ALA A 439 -30.75 -3.96 31.49
N CYS A 440 -31.04 -4.97 30.67
CA CYS A 440 -32.18 -5.87 30.91
C CYS A 440 -32.02 -6.70 32.18
N GLN A 441 -30.81 -7.19 32.47
CA GLN A 441 -30.50 -7.87 33.74
C GLN A 441 -30.73 -6.95 34.94
N GLN A 442 -30.26 -5.70 34.84
CA GLN A 442 -30.44 -4.71 35.90
C GLN A 442 -31.92 -4.38 36.11
N ILE A 443 -32.69 -4.21 35.03
CA ILE A 443 -34.14 -4.00 35.10
C ILE A 443 -34.81 -5.16 35.84
N GLN A 444 -34.45 -6.40 35.52
CA GLN A 444 -34.99 -7.58 36.21
C GLN A 444 -34.65 -7.55 37.70
N LYS A 445 -33.40 -7.21 38.07
CA LYS A 445 -32.96 -7.11 39.46
C LYS A 445 -33.80 -6.08 40.21
N TRP A 446 -33.89 -4.85 39.70
CA TRP A 446 -34.66 -3.76 40.32
C TRP A 446 -36.17 -4.01 40.37
N GLN A 447 -36.74 -4.71 39.38
CA GLN A 447 -38.15 -5.13 39.44
C GLN A 447 -38.39 -6.13 40.58
N ARG A 448 -37.45 -7.04 40.83
CA ARG A 448 -37.57 -8.03 41.92
C ARG A 448 -37.38 -7.39 43.30
N THR A 449 -36.46 -6.44 43.42
CA THR A 449 -36.19 -5.71 44.67
C THR A 449 -37.18 -4.56 44.93
N HIS A 450 -38.13 -4.32 44.01
CA HIS A 450 -39.11 -3.24 44.08
C HIS A 450 -38.45 -1.85 44.17
N THR A 451 -37.30 -1.70 43.49
CA THR A 451 -36.55 -0.46 43.41
C THR A 451 -37.04 0.35 42.21
N GLU A 452 -37.42 1.62 42.40
CA GLU A 452 -38.06 2.45 41.37
C GLU A 452 -37.06 3.30 40.56
N PHE A 453 -36.07 2.67 39.95
CA PHE A 453 -35.07 3.33 39.09
C PHE A 453 -35.40 3.17 37.60
N PHE A 454 -36.65 3.46 37.23
CA PHE A 454 -37.15 3.26 35.88
C PHE A 454 -37.64 4.55 35.23
N PRO A 455 -37.49 4.70 33.90
CA PRO A 455 -36.85 3.76 32.98
C PRO A 455 -35.30 3.79 33.08
N ILE A 456 -34.65 2.70 32.66
CA ILE A 456 -33.22 2.69 32.33
C ILE A 456 -33.09 3.06 30.86
N ALA A 457 -32.41 4.16 30.60
CA ALA A 457 -32.14 4.64 29.25
C ALA A 457 -30.80 4.09 28.73
N VAL A 458 -30.78 3.57 27.51
CA VAL A 458 -29.59 3.00 26.87
C VAL A 458 -29.40 3.64 25.50
N ASN A 459 -28.21 4.20 25.31
CA ASN A 459 -27.79 4.80 24.05
C ASN A 459 -27.61 3.76 22.94
N LEU A 460 -28.14 4.07 21.76
CA LEU A 460 -28.05 3.22 20.58
C LEU A 460 -27.37 3.96 19.42
N SER A 461 -26.23 3.43 18.97
CA SER A 461 -25.51 3.98 17.81
C SER A 461 -26.31 3.83 16.52
N ALA A 462 -26.01 4.67 15.51
CA ALA A 462 -26.62 4.60 14.18
C ALA A 462 -26.48 3.23 13.54
N VAL A 463 -25.27 2.65 13.61
CA VAL A 463 -24.98 1.33 13.02
C VAL A 463 -25.80 0.23 13.69
N GLN A 464 -26.02 0.31 15.01
CA GLN A 464 -26.81 -0.68 15.74
C GLN A 464 -28.32 -0.52 15.49
N PHE A 465 -28.80 0.72 15.36
CA PHE A 465 -30.20 1.01 15.04
C PHE A 465 -30.63 0.43 13.68
N GLU A 466 -29.73 0.48 12.70
CA GLU A 466 -29.93 -0.11 11.38
C GLU A 466 -29.60 -1.62 11.30
N HIS A 467 -29.03 -2.19 12.37
CA HIS A 467 -28.58 -3.57 12.36
C HIS A 467 -29.75 -4.56 12.28
N LYS A 468 -29.70 -5.45 11.29
CA LYS A 468 -30.77 -6.44 10.96
C LYS A 468 -31.26 -7.29 12.13
N HIS A 469 -30.45 -7.48 13.17
CA HIS A 469 -30.78 -8.35 14.30
C HIS A 469 -31.34 -7.62 15.53
N LEU A 470 -31.40 -6.28 15.54
CA LEU A 470 -31.80 -5.48 16.70
C LEU A 470 -33.11 -5.97 17.35
N PHE A 471 -34.18 -6.03 16.55
CA PHE A 471 -35.50 -6.44 17.06
C PHE A 471 -35.51 -7.89 17.57
N SER A 472 -34.90 -8.81 16.83
CA SER A 472 -34.82 -10.22 17.25
C SER A 472 -34.00 -10.40 18.54
N THR A 473 -33.00 -9.55 18.78
CA THR A 473 -32.22 -9.55 20.01
C THR A 473 -33.05 -9.01 21.16
N LEU A 474 -33.75 -7.88 20.99
CA LEU A 474 -34.63 -7.31 22.02
C LEU A 474 -35.75 -8.29 22.43
N GLU A 475 -36.39 -8.95 21.45
CA GLU A 475 -37.41 -9.98 21.71
C GLU A 475 -36.84 -11.15 22.54
N LYS A 476 -35.62 -11.61 22.24
CA LYS A 476 -34.93 -12.65 23.02
C LYS A 476 -34.62 -12.19 24.43
N LEU A 477 -34.08 -10.98 24.60
CA LEU A 477 -33.74 -10.42 25.92
C LEU A 477 -34.99 -10.28 26.79
N PHE A 478 -36.11 -9.81 26.24
CA PHE A 478 -37.37 -9.71 26.99
C PHE A 478 -37.93 -11.08 27.36
N ALA A 479 -37.84 -12.07 26.48
CA ALA A 479 -38.25 -13.44 26.79
C ALA A 479 -37.37 -14.09 27.89
N GLN A 480 -36.06 -13.85 27.84
CA GLN A 480 -35.07 -14.39 28.77
C GLN A 480 -35.18 -13.76 30.17
N TYR A 481 -35.20 -12.42 30.24
CA TYR A 481 -35.18 -11.68 31.48
C TYR A 481 -36.57 -11.32 32.01
N LYS A 482 -37.64 -11.56 31.24
CA LYS A 482 -39.05 -11.36 31.64
C LYS A 482 -39.31 -9.98 32.26
N ILE A 483 -38.73 -8.95 31.65
CA ILE A 483 -38.87 -7.57 32.11
C ILE A 483 -40.09 -6.90 31.48
N SER A 484 -40.68 -5.92 32.18
CA SER A 484 -41.63 -4.99 31.56
C SER A 484 -40.90 -4.09 30.55
N PRO A 485 -41.26 -4.11 29.24
CA PRO A 485 -40.57 -3.34 28.21
C PRO A 485 -40.57 -1.82 28.46
N GLN A 486 -41.58 -1.30 29.16
CA GLN A 486 -41.72 0.12 29.47
C GLN A 486 -40.64 0.65 30.44
N HIS A 487 -39.89 -0.26 31.10
CA HIS A 487 -38.77 0.08 31.97
C HIS A 487 -37.45 0.25 31.20
N LEU A 488 -37.42 -0.12 29.92
CA LEU A 488 -36.32 0.16 29.02
C LEU A 488 -36.66 1.39 28.17
N MET A 489 -35.72 2.31 28.10
CA MET A 489 -35.75 3.43 27.17
C MET A 489 -34.55 3.32 26.24
N ILE A 490 -34.79 3.55 24.95
CA ILE A 490 -33.71 3.61 23.94
C ILE A 490 -33.53 5.08 23.56
N GLU A 491 -32.29 5.55 23.68
CA GLU A 491 -31.89 6.91 23.30
C GLU A 491 -31.14 6.86 21.97
N ILE A 492 -31.56 7.73 21.05
CA ILE A 492 -31.03 7.79 19.68
C ILE A 492 -30.74 9.24 19.35
N THR A 493 -29.52 9.52 18.91
CA THR A 493 -29.11 10.89 18.57
C THR A 493 -29.95 11.47 17.45
N GLU A 494 -30.12 12.79 17.47
CA GLU A 494 -30.84 13.55 16.44
C GLU A 494 -30.36 13.19 15.02
N SER A 495 -29.04 13.18 14.82
CA SER A 495 -28.41 12.86 13.53
C SER A 495 -28.79 11.46 13.03
N THR A 496 -28.84 10.47 13.93
CA THR A 496 -29.25 9.09 13.61
C THR A 496 -30.72 9.04 13.20
N ALA A 497 -31.58 9.76 13.93
CA ALA A 497 -33.00 9.81 13.61
C ALA A 497 -33.26 10.45 12.24
N MET A 498 -32.45 11.45 11.84
CA MET A 498 -32.59 12.20 10.59
C MET A 498 -31.98 11.53 9.35
N HIS A 499 -30.98 10.66 9.49
CA HIS A 499 -30.25 10.10 8.34
C HIS A 499 -31.14 9.35 7.32
N HIS A 500 -32.03 8.48 7.81
CA HIS A 500 -32.97 7.71 6.98
C HIS A 500 -34.40 7.75 7.54
N ILE A 501 -35.04 8.92 7.41
CA ILE A 501 -36.27 9.25 8.14
C ILE A 501 -37.41 8.23 8.02
N ASP A 502 -37.67 7.70 6.82
CA ASP A 502 -38.73 6.70 6.61
C ASP A 502 -38.42 5.36 7.27
N VAL A 503 -37.13 4.99 7.31
CA VAL A 503 -36.66 3.78 8.00
C VAL A 503 -36.75 4.00 9.50
N SER A 504 -36.24 5.15 10.00
CA SER A 504 -36.28 5.52 11.41
C SER A 504 -37.71 5.54 11.95
N MET A 505 -38.67 6.15 11.24
CA MET A 505 -40.07 6.16 11.64
C MET A 505 -40.67 4.76 11.76
N ARG A 506 -40.35 3.84 10.84
CA ARG A 506 -40.80 2.44 10.93
C ARG A 506 -40.17 1.73 12.12
N SER A 507 -38.88 1.95 12.35
CA SER A 507 -38.16 1.37 13.48
C SER A 507 -38.69 1.88 14.82
N PHE A 508 -38.91 3.20 14.98
CA PHE A 508 -39.53 3.79 16.17
C PHE A 508 -40.91 3.21 16.45
N LYS A 509 -41.76 3.12 15.41
CA LYS A 509 -43.09 2.52 15.56
C LYS A 509 -42.99 1.07 16.03
N ARG A 510 -42.05 0.28 15.50
CA ARG A 510 -41.84 -1.11 15.90
C ARG A 510 -41.33 -1.23 17.34
N LEU A 511 -40.38 -0.39 17.76
CA LEU A 511 -39.89 -0.37 19.14
C LEU A 511 -41.01 -0.01 20.13
N ARG A 512 -41.85 0.99 19.82
CA ARG A 512 -43.03 1.32 20.63
C ARG A 512 -44.08 0.20 20.67
N GLN A 513 -44.27 -0.52 19.55
CA GLN A 513 -45.16 -1.70 19.53
C GLN A 513 -44.66 -2.83 20.45
N MET A 514 -43.36 -2.90 20.72
CA MET A 514 -42.78 -3.80 21.72
C MET A 514 -42.94 -3.27 23.15
N GLY A 515 -43.45 -2.06 23.34
CA GLY A 515 -43.65 -1.40 24.63
C GLY A 515 -42.42 -0.65 25.16
N ILE A 516 -41.39 -0.44 24.33
CA ILE A 516 -40.15 0.26 24.69
C ILE A 516 -40.37 1.76 24.59
N ARG A 517 -39.83 2.54 25.55
CA ARG A 517 -39.84 4.01 25.48
C ARG A 517 -38.71 4.52 24.60
N LEU A 518 -38.93 5.65 23.93
CA LEU A 518 -37.94 6.23 23.00
C LEU A 518 -37.63 7.67 23.36
N ALA A 519 -36.34 8.02 23.34
CA ALA A 519 -35.86 9.38 23.47
C ALA A 519 -35.04 9.79 22.24
N ILE A 520 -35.16 11.06 21.86
CA ILE A 520 -34.20 11.70 20.94
C ILE A 520 -33.14 12.40 21.77
N ASP A 521 -31.88 12.05 21.52
CA ASP A 521 -30.71 12.55 22.23
C ASP A 521 -29.94 13.61 21.41
N ASP A 522 -29.08 14.38 22.09
CA ASP A 522 -28.26 15.46 21.53
C ASP A 522 -29.04 16.50 20.70
N PHE A 523 -30.29 16.80 21.08
CA PHE A 523 -31.16 17.64 20.25
C PHE A 523 -30.65 19.09 20.14
N GLY A 524 -30.53 19.57 18.90
CA GLY A 524 -30.07 20.90 18.52
C GLY A 524 -28.63 20.97 18.04
N THR A 525 -27.90 19.85 18.05
CA THR A 525 -26.54 19.73 17.47
C THR A 525 -26.57 19.42 15.97
N GLY A 526 -27.72 19.02 15.42
CA GLY A 526 -27.93 18.69 14.01
C GLY A 526 -28.79 19.71 13.23
N HIS A 527 -29.06 19.41 11.96
CA HIS A 527 -29.90 20.22 11.08
C HIS A 527 -31.39 19.81 11.12
N SER A 528 -31.97 19.56 12.30
CA SER A 528 -33.39 19.20 12.36
C SER A 528 -34.31 20.33 11.92
N SER A 529 -35.20 20.01 10.99
CA SER A 529 -36.45 20.73 10.85
C SER A 529 -37.45 20.15 11.86
N PHE A 530 -37.92 20.96 12.82
CA PHE A 530 -39.00 20.62 13.75
C PHE A 530 -40.24 19.99 13.09
N LEU A 531 -40.39 20.21 11.78
CA LEU A 531 -41.39 19.57 10.93
C LEU A 531 -41.44 18.04 11.10
N TYR A 532 -40.29 17.39 11.28
CA TYR A 532 -40.20 15.94 11.38
C TYR A 532 -40.43 15.40 12.79
N LEU A 533 -40.08 16.17 13.82
CA LEU A 533 -40.30 15.79 15.22
C LEU A 533 -41.78 15.49 15.49
N LYS A 534 -42.69 16.22 14.82
CA LYS A 534 -44.14 15.97 14.85
C LYS A 534 -44.53 14.54 14.49
N ASN A 535 -43.78 13.89 13.59
CA ASN A 535 -44.10 12.56 13.07
C ASN A 535 -43.36 11.45 13.83
N PHE A 536 -42.42 11.80 14.71
CA PHE A 536 -41.67 10.83 15.48
C PHE A 536 -42.51 10.31 16.63
N ALA A 537 -42.63 8.98 16.68
CA ALA A 537 -43.32 8.26 17.74
C ALA A 537 -42.40 8.10 18.97
N VAL A 538 -41.88 9.21 19.49
CA VAL A 538 -40.97 9.28 20.64
C VAL A 538 -41.68 9.82 21.87
N ASP A 539 -41.10 9.58 23.05
CA ASP A 539 -41.69 9.92 24.35
C ASP A 539 -40.90 11.04 25.05
N GLU A 540 -39.59 11.14 24.79
CA GLU A 540 -38.69 12.09 25.43
C GLU A 540 -37.79 12.81 24.41
N LEU A 541 -37.47 14.08 24.69
CA LEU A 541 -36.51 14.90 23.94
C LEU A 541 -35.44 15.40 24.93
N LYS A 542 -34.19 15.01 24.71
CA LYS A 542 -33.05 15.45 25.52
C LYS A 542 -32.35 16.62 24.84
N ILE A 543 -32.24 17.73 25.56
CA ILE A 543 -31.59 18.95 25.09
C ILE A 543 -30.11 18.86 25.42
N ASP A 544 -29.28 18.99 24.39
CA ASP A 544 -27.83 18.89 24.53
C ASP A 544 -27.25 19.97 25.45
N ARG A 545 -26.19 19.59 26.16
CA ARG A 545 -25.47 20.44 27.12
C ARG A 545 -24.95 21.75 26.51
N GLU A 546 -24.70 21.82 25.19
CA GLU A 546 -24.22 23.03 24.52
C GLU A 546 -25.21 24.19 24.64
N PHE A 547 -26.51 23.92 24.72
CA PHE A 547 -27.53 24.94 25.00
C PHE A 547 -27.54 25.40 26.45
N ILE A 548 -27.02 24.59 27.38
CA ILE A 548 -27.08 24.82 28.83
C ILE A 548 -25.80 25.49 29.34
N LYS A 549 -24.65 25.23 28.71
CA LYS A 549 -23.32 25.67 29.18
C LYS A 549 -23.22 27.18 29.46
N ASN A 550 -23.78 28.01 28.59
CA ASN A 550 -23.75 29.48 28.71
C ASN A 550 -25.11 30.07 29.12
N LEU A 551 -26.01 29.25 29.68
CA LEU A 551 -27.38 29.67 30.01
C LEU A 551 -27.38 30.71 31.14
N ALA A 552 -27.89 31.90 30.83
CA ALA A 552 -28.05 33.00 31.78
C ALA A 552 -29.40 33.72 31.58
N VAL A 553 -29.87 34.42 32.61
CA VAL A 553 -31.14 35.16 32.54
C VAL A 553 -31.07 36.27 31.49
N GLY A 554 -32.01 36.31 30.56
CA GLY A 554 -32.09 37.27 29.46
C GLY A 554 -31.14 37.01 28.30
N SER A 555 -30.46 35.86 28.29
CA SER A 555 -29.56 35.45 27.21
C SER A 555 -30.30 35.03 25.95
N LYS A 556 -29.58 34.94 24.82
CA LYS A 556 -30.17 34.41 23.57
C LYS A 556 -30.44 32.92 23.71
N GLU A 557 -29.57 32.22 24.42
CA GLU A 557 -29.64 30.82 24.78
C GLU A 557 -30.94 30.53 25.52
N GLU A 558 -31.32 31.35 26.52
CA GLU A 558 -32.60 31.22 27.23
C GLU A 558 -33.81 31.33 26.28
N MET A 559 -33.82 32.33 25.37
CA MET A 559 -34.94 32.52 24.43
C MET A 559 -35.08 31.36 23.44
N ILE A 560 -33.97 30.83 22.95
CA ILE A 560 -33.96 29.66 22.05
C ILE A 560 -34.48 28.44 22.81
N LEU A 561 -33.96 28.23 24.01
CA LEU A 561 -34.32 27.10 24.87
C LEU A 561 -35.80 27.13 25.27
N GLU A 562 -36.34 28.31 25.61
CA GLU A 562 -37.77 28.51 25.87
C GLU A 562 -38.61 28.04 24.68
N SER A 563 -38.22 28.45 23.47
CA SER A 563 -38.94 28.09 22.24
C SER A 563 -38.93 26.58 21.99
N ILE A 564 -37.79 25.92 22.22
CA ILE A 564 -37.62 24.47 22.07
C ILE A 564 -38.49 23.72 23.09
N ILE A 565 -38.38 24.07 24.37
CA ILE A 565 -39.11 23.43 25.47
C ILE A 565 -40.62 23.54 25.24
N GLN A 566 -41.12 24.75 24.93
CA GLN A 566 -42.54 24.98 24.70
C GLN A 566 -43.08 24.23 23.48
N LEU A 567 -42.28 24.09 22.42
CA LEU A 567 -42.68 23.32 21.24
C LEU A 567 -42.73 21.82 21.54
N ALA A 568 -41.71 21.27 22.19
CA ALA A 568 -41.65 19.86 22.54
C ALA A 568 -42.81 19.46 23.47
N MET A 569 -43.11 20.28 24.49
CA MET A 569 -44.27 20.05 25.36
C MET A 569 -45.60 20.08 24.59
N LYS A 570 -45.77 20.99 23.63
CA LYS A 570 -46.98 21.04 22.78
C LYS A 570 -47.12 19.82 21.86
N LEU A 571 -46.02 19.15 21.54
CA LEU A 571 -46.01 17.88 20.82
C LEU A 571 -46.27 16.68 21.75
N GLY A 572 -46.40 16.91 23.06
CA GLY A 572 -46.63 15.88 24.07
C GLY A 572 -45.37 15.11 24.46
N LEU A 573 -44.18 15.69 24.22
CA LEU A 573 -42.90 15.10 24.59
C LEU A 573 -42.47 15.55 25.98
N VAL A 574 -41.89 14.63 26.75
CA VAL A 574 -41.17 14.96 27.97
C VAL A 574 -39.84 15.60 27.58
N VAL A 575 -39.48 16.71 28.22
CA VAL A 575 -38.23 17.42 27.92
C VAL A 575 -37.23 17.25 29.06
N THR A 576 -36.05 16.77 28.72
CA THR A 576 -34.93 16.57 29.64
C THR A 576 -33.79 17.50 29.26
N ALA A 577 -33.28 18.29 30.19
CA ALA A 577 -32.10 19.11 29.96
C ALA A 577 -30.85 18.43 30.52
N GLU A 578 -29.83 18.30 29.67
CA GLU A 578 -28.57 17.65 30.03
C GLU A 578 -27.47 18.65 30.39
N GLY A 579 -26.47 18.17 31.13
CA GLY A 579 -25.32 19.00 31.50
C GLY A 579 -25.66 20.12 32.47
N VAL A 580 -26.67 19.93 33.33
CA VAL A 580 -27.00 20.89 34.39
C VAL A 580 -25.93 20.84 35.48
N GLU A 581 -25.14 21.90 35.60
CA GLU A 581 -23.98 21.96 36.52
C GLU A 581 -24.19 22.94 37.68
N THR A 582 -25.12 23.90 37.55
CA THR A 582 -25.34 24.97 38.53
C THR A 582 -26.81 25.13 38.89
N GLU A 583 -27.09 25.57 40.12
CA GLU A 583 -28.46 25.86 40.55
C GLU A 583 -29.12 26.96 39.71
N ALA A 584 -28.35 27.94 39.25
CA ALA A 584 -28.87 28.99 38.37
C ALA A 584 -29.41 28.42 37.04
N GLN A 585 -28.71 27.45 36.44
CA GLN A 585 -29.20 26.75 35.24
C GLN A 585 -30.50 25.97 35.55
N ALA A 586 -30.53 25.25 36.69
CA ALA A 586 -31.70 24.48 37.10
C ALA A 586 -32.92 25.38 37.32
N GLU A 587 -32.76 26.54 37.97
CA GLU A 587 -33.82 27.52 38.19
C GLU A 587 -34.37 28.10 36.87
N ILE A 588 -33.49 28.43 35.91
CA ILE A 588 -33.90 28.90 34.58
C ILE A 588 -34.70 27.81 33.87
N LEU A 589 -34.17 26.58 33.80
CA LEU A 589 -34.84 25.43 33.18
C LEU A 589 -36.21 25.13 33.81
N THR A 590 -36.30 25.24 35.14
CA THR A 590 -37.56 25.13 35.89
C THR A 590 -38.56 26.19 35.47
N ARG A 591 -38.13 27.46 35.37
CA ARG A 591 -38.99 28.56 34.94
C ARG A 591 -39.47 28.38 33.50
N LEU A 592 -38.63 27.86 32.61
CA LEU A 592 -38.99 27.59 31.21
C LEU A 592 -39.96 26.41 31.05
N GLY A 593 -40.19 25.63 32.10
CA GLY A 593 -41.11 24.49 32.10
C GLY A 593 -40.45 23.16 31.72
N CYS A 594 -39.12 23.06 31.79
CA CYS A 594 -38.42 21.78 31.57
C CYS A 594 -38.88 20.74 32.61
N GLU A 595 -39.20 19.52 32.18
CA GLU A 595 -39.80 18.51 33.07
C GLU A 595 -38.76 17.69 33.84
N GLN A 596 -37.60 17.45 33.23
CA GLN A 596 -36.53 16.63 33.81
C GLN A 596 -35.17 17.30 33.65
N LEU A 597 -34.29 17.07 34.63
CA LEU A 597 -32.94 17.59 34.66
C LEU A 597 -31.95 16.43 34.85
N GLN A 598 -30.81 16.52 34.16
CA GLN A 598 -29.69 15.59 34.30
C GLN A 598 -28.37 16.38 34.23
N GLY A 599 -27.45 16.10 35.16
CA GLY A 599 -26.14 16.76 35.16
C GLY A 599 -25.41 16.64 36.49
N PHE A 600 -24.21 17.20 36.54
CA PHE A 600 -23.29 17.07 37.68
C PHE A 600 -23.80 17.76 38.95
N LEU A 601 -24.72 18.73 38.83
CA LEU A 601 -25.43 19.31 39.97
C LEU A 601 -26.20 18.24 40.76
N LEU A 602 -26.78 17.27 40.05
CA LEU A 602 -27.74 16.30 40.58
C LEU A 602 -27.10 14.95 40.90
N GLY A 603 -26.03 14.61 40.19
CA GLY A 603 -25.26 13.40 40.43
C GLY A 603 -24.32 13.05 39.29
N LEU A 604 -23.14 12.56 39.65
CA LEU A 604 -22.24 11.90 38.71
C LEU A 604 -22.77 10.51 38.34
N SER A 605 -22.32 9.97 37.21
CA SER A 605 -22.54 8.56 36.88
C SER A 605 -21.83 7.67 37.91
N VAL A 606 -22.54 6.70 38.47
CA VAL A 606 -22.02 5.80 39.53
C VAL A 606 -22.31 4.33 39.20
N ASP A 607 -21.63 3.40 39.85
CA ASP A 607 -21.97 1.98 39.74
C ASP A 607 -23.33 1.64 40.40
N GLU A 608 -23.83 0.43 40.15
CA GLU A 608 -25.14 -0.02 40.66
C GLU A 608 -25.25 0.05 42.19
N GLN A 609 -24.19 -0.31 42.91
CA GLN A 609 -24.23 -0.42 44.37
C GLN A 609 -24.26 0.96 45.00
N ARG A 610 -23.47 1.88 44.44
CA ARG A 610 -23.46 3.26 44.89
C ARG A 610 -24.77 3.95 44.56
N LEU A 611 -25.37 3.69 43.40
CA LEU A 611 -26.70 4.22 43.06
C LEU A 611 -27.76 3.75 44.07
N GLU A 612 -27.80 2.45 44.39
CA GLU A 612 -28.75 1.87 45.35
C GLU A 612 -28.58 2.46 46.78
N ASN A 613 -27.37 2.92 47.12
CA ASN A 613 -27.07 3.52 48.41
C ASN A 613 -27.22 5.05 48.45
N LEU A 614 -27.46 5.71 47.31
CA LEU A 614 -27.74 7.15 47.30
C LEU A 614 -29.11 7.40 47.95
N GLN A 615 -29.09 8.11 49.07
CA GLN A 615 -30.31 8.67 49.63
C GLN A 615 -30.73 9.86 48.77
N PHE A 616 -31.63 9.62 47.82
CA PHE A 616 -32.34 10.68 47.15
C PHE A 616 -33.32 11.27 48.17
N HIS A 617 -32.99 12.43 48.74
CA HIS A 617 -33.84 13.07 49.75
C HIS A 617 -35.25 13.30 49.18
N GLU A 618 -36.27 12.84 49.93
CA GLU A 618 -37.69 13.10 49.69
C GLU A 618 -38.03 14.59 49.74
#